data_AF-A0A2G6H0D6-F1
#
_entry.id   AF-A0A2G6H0D6-F1
#
_cell.length_a   1.000
_cell.length_b   1.000
_cell.length_c   1.000
_cell.angle_alpha   90.00
_cell.angle_beta   90.00
_cell.angle_gamma   90.00
#
_symmetry.space_group_name_H-M   'P 1'
#
loop_
_entity.id
_entity.type
_entity.pdbx_description
1 polymer ?
#
loop_
_entity_poly.entity_id
_entity_poly.type
_entity_poly.pdbx_seq_one_letter_code
_entity_poly.pdbx_strand_id
1 'polypeptide(L)'
;MKTGISSYAYTWSLGIPGFDYAPVMDAASLIRKTADLNQNLLQIADNIPLQSFDRESLNSLKELAVGLQIELEIGSRGLSEVQL
;
A
#
# COMPACT_ATOMS: atom_id res chain seq x y z
N MET A 1 9.38 14.98 -10.85
CA MET A 1 9.69 13.67 -10.25
C MET A 1 9.51 13.79 -8.74
N LYS A 2 8.87 12.80 -8.10
CA LYS A 2 8.72 12.71 -6.64
C LYS A 2 9.52 11.51 -6.14
N THR A 3 9.98 11.55 -4.89
CA THR A 3 10.67 10.44 -4.24
C THR A 3 9.71 9.82 -3.22
N GLY A 4 9.65 8.50 -3.18
CA GLY A 4 8.73 7.76 -2.32
C GLY A 4 9.20 6.33 -2.11
N ILE A 5 8.43 5.56 -1.34
CA ILE A 5 8.70 4.14 -1.13
C ILE A 5 7.66 3.28 -1.85
N SER A 6 8.08 2.08 -2.28
CA SER A 6 7.17 1.06 -2.81
C SER A 6 6.89 0.01 -1.74
N SER A 7 5.65 -0.46 -1.67
CA SER A 7 5.24 -1.64 -0.91
C SER A 7 6.10 -2.88 -1.20
N TYR A 8 6.68 -3.01 -2.40
CA TYR A 8 7.63 -4.09 -2.72
C TYR A 8 8.93 -4.04 -1.89
N ALA A 9 9.32 -2.88 -1.36
CA ALA A 9 10.45 -2.76 -0.45
C ALA A 9 10.22 -3.52 0.89
N TYR A 10 8.97 -3.91 1.18
CA TYR A 10 8.55 -4.58 2.41
C TYR A 10 7.84 -5.93 2.17
N THR A 11 8.10 -6.56 1.03
CA THR A 11 7.46 -7.85 0.63
C THR A 11 7.51 -8.91 1.74
N TRP A 12 8.63 -9.05 2.43
CA TRP A 12 8.76 -10.01 3.53
C TRP A 12 7.92 -9.63 4.74
N SER A 13 7.78 -8.34 5.04
CA SER A 13 6.97 -7.86 6.17
C SER A 13 5.47 -7.95 5.90
N LEU A 14 5.05 -7.82 4.64
CA LEU A 14 3.65 -7.93 4.18
C LEU A 14 3.16 -9.37 4.05
N GLY A 15 4.05 -10.36 4.21
CA GLY A 15 3.73 -11.76 3.95
C GLY A 15 3.94 -12.14 2.48
N ILE A 16 4.35 -13.39 2.27
CA ILE A 16 4.52 -13.96 0.93
C ILE A 16 3.57 -15.17 0.80
N PRO A 17 2.68 -15.18 -0.20
CA PRO A 17 1.83 -16.34 -0.46
C PRO A 17 2.65 -17.62 -0.59
N GLY A 18 2.25 -18.67 0.12
CA GLY A 18 2.94 -19.97 0.12
C GLY A 18 3.99 -20.15 1.23
N PHE A 19 4.22 -19.13 2.07
CA PHE A 19 5.05 -19.26 3.27
C PHE A 19 4.20 -19.19 4.54
N ASP A 20 4.53 -20.03 5.52
CA ASP A 20 3.80 -20.13 6.80
C ASP A 20 4.37 -19.16 7.83
N TYR A 21 4.17 -17.87 7.61
CA TYR A 21 4.40 -16.84 8.61
C TYR A 21 3.36 -15.72 8.49
N ALA A 22 2.95 -15.17 9.63
CA ALA A 22 1.99 -14.07 9.66
C ALA A 22 2.64 -12.75 9.20
N PRO A 23 1.94 -11.93 8.40
CA PRO A 23 2.41 -10.60 8.06
C PRO A 23 2.55 -9.73 9.33
N VAL A 24 3.63 -8.95 9.39
CA VAL A 24 3.92 -8.03 10.50
C VAL A 24 3.67 -6.57 10.11
N MET A 25 3.34 -6.32 8.84
CA MET A 25 2.95 -5.03 8.30
C MET A 25 1.74 -5.20 7.38
N ASP A 26 0.94 -4.14 7.28
CA ASP A 26 -0.17 -3.98 6.36
C ASP A 26 -0.07 -2.64 5.61
N ALA A 27 -1.09 -2.32 4.81
CA ALA A 27 -1.15 -1.06 4.07
C ALA A 27 -1.08 0.17 5.01
N ALA A 28 -1.78 0.15 6.14
CA ALA A 28 -1.76 1.25 7.10
C ALA A 28 -0.37 1.42 7.75
N SER A 29 0.30 0.32 8.05
CA SER A 29 1.68 0.30 8.57
C SER A 29 2.65 0.93 7.59
N LEU A 30 2.47 0.70 6.28
CA LEU A 30 3.29 1.33 5.25
C LEU A 30 3.04 2.83 5.11
N ILE A 31 1.81 3.30 5.27
CA ILE A 31 1.51 4.74 5.26
C ILE A 31 2.26 5.42 6.42
N ARG A 32 2.17 4.86 7.63
CA ARG A 32 2.90 5.37 8.81
C ARG A 32 4.41 5.29 8.58
N LYS A 33 4.91 4.18 8.04
CA LYS A 33 6.33 4.00 7.74
C LYS A 33 6.84 5.02 6.72
N THR A 34 6.03 5.40 5.74
CA THR A 34 6.37 6.43 4.75
C THR A 34 6.59 7.78 5.44
N ALA A 35 5.68 8.15 6.34
CA ALA A 35 5.81 9.36 7.16
C ALA A 35 7.04 9.31 8.07
N ASP A 36 7.30 8.18 8.74
CA ASP A 36 8.48 7.99 9.61
C ASP A 36 9.81 8.14 8.86
N LEU A 37 9.81 7.84 7.56
CA LEU A 37 10.96 7.99 6.67
C LEU A 37 11.07 9.39 6.06
N ASN A 38 10.24 10.34 6.50
CA ASN A 38 10.12 11.70 5.94
C ASN A 38 9.89 11.71 4.43
N GLN A 39 9.21 10.68 3.91
CA GLN A 39 8.74 10.64 2.53
C GLN A 39 7.27 11.08 2.48
N ASN A 40 6.81 11.53 1.32
CA ASN A 40 5.44 11.98 1.11
C ASN A 40 4.69 11.15 0.06
N LEU A 41 5.28 10.06 -0.43
CA LEU A 41 4.71 9.21 -1.46
C LEU A 41 4.90 7.73 -1.11
N LEU A 42 3.78 6.98 -1.14
CA LEU A 42 3.74 5.53 -1.04
C LEU A 42 3.12 4.94 -2.31
N GLN A 43 3.88 4.08 -2.99
CA GLN A 43 3.35 3.24 -4.05
C GLN A 43 2.82 1.91 -3.47
N ILE A 44 1.51 1.73 -3.51
CA ILE A 44 0.83 0.47 -3.17
C ILE A 44 0.76 -0.36 -4.44
N ALA A 45 1.44 -1.51 -4.45
CA ALA A 45 1.52 -2.42 -5.58
C ALA A 45 0.59 -3.63 -5.37
N ASP A 46 0.63 -4.58 -6.30
CA ASP A 46 -0.18 -5.80 -6.32
C ASP A 46 0.16 -6.82 -5.23
N ASN A 47 1.24 -6.62 -4.47
CA ASN A 47 1.50 -7.36 -3.24
C ASN A 47 0.61 -6.93 -2.06
N ILE A 48 -0.24 -5.91 -2.27
CA ILE A 48 -1.35 -5.54 -1.38
C ILE A 48 -2.63 -5.58 -2.22
N PRO A 49 -3.51 -6.59 -2.04
CA PRO A 49 -4.66 -6.79 -2.91
C PRO A 49 -5.80 -5.82 -2.54
N LEU A 50 -5.68 -4.53 -2.85
CA LEU A 50 -6.67 -3.50 -2.52
C LEU A 50 -8.08 -3.83 -3.04
N GLN A 51 -8.21 -4.61 -4.11
CA GLN A 51 -9.50 -5.08 -4.64
C GLN A 51 -10.28 -5.98 -3.68
N SER A 52 -9.63 -6.60 -2.69
CA SER A 52 -10.29 -7.40 -1.66
C SER A 52 -10.69 -6.59 -0.43
N PHE A 53 -10.36 -5.29 -0.39
CA PHE A 53 -10.68 -4.42 0.73
C PHE A 53 -12.11 -3.90 0.56
N ASP A 54 -12.87 -3.86 1.65
CA ASP A 54 -14.17 -3.22 1.63
C ASP A 54 -14.05 -1.69 1.58
N ARG A 55 -15.18 -1.04 1.34
CA ARG A 55 -15.23 0.42 1.19
C ARG A 55 -14.81 1.15 2.47
N GLU A 56 -15.12 0.60 3.63
CA GLU A 56 -14.77 1.18 4.92
C GLU A 56 -13.25 1.17 5.12
N SER A 57 -12.60 0.02 4.87
CA SER A 57 -11.16 -0.15 4.94
C SER A 57 -10.42 0.79 3.98
N LEU A 58 -10.91 0.91 2.73
CA LEU A 58 -10.34 1.84 1.76
C LEU A 58 -10.48 3.31 2.20
N ASN A 59 -11.62 3.68 2.77
CA ASN A 59 -11.83 5.02 3.32
C ASN A 59 -10.89 5.29 4.51
N SER A 60 -10.72 4.32 5.43
CA SER A 60 -9.79 4.47 6.54
C SER A 60 -8.33 4.63 6.08
N LEU A 61 -7.90 3.90 5.05
CA LEU A 61 -6.57 4.09 4.44
C LEU A 61 -6.42 5.48 3.83
N LYS A 62 -7.45 5.96 3.13
CA LYS A 62 -7.46 7.30 2.54
C LYS A 62 -7.38 8.38 3.61
N GLU A 63 -8.18 8.29 4.67
CA GLU A 63 -8.19 9.25 5.78
C GLU A 63 -6.84 9.27 6.50
N LEU A 64 -6.25 8.09 6.73
CA LEU A 64 -4.91 7.98 7.31
C LEU A 64 -3.84 8.65 6.45
N ALA A 65 -3.85 8.39 5.14
CA ALA A 65 -2.92 8.98 4.19
C ALA A 65 -3.06 10.51 4.14
N VAL A 66 -4.30 11.03 4.09
CA VAL A 66 -4.59 12.48 4.15
C VAL A 66 -4.08 13.09 5.45
N GLY A 67 -4.35 12.45 6.60
CA GLY A 67 -3.92 12.94 7.91
C GLY A 67 -2.40 13.00 8.07
N LEU A 68 -1.66 12.13 7.38
CA LEU A 68 -0.20 12.07 7.39
C LEU A 68 0.46 12.76 6.19
N GLN A 69 -0.32 13.43 5.33
CA GLN A 69 0.16 14.09 4.11
C GLN A 69 0.93 13.14 3.16
N ILE A 70 0.48 11.87 3.10
CA ILE A 70 1.03 10.85 2.23
C ILE A 70 0.17 10.73 0.97
N GLU A 71 0.81 10.89 -0.18
CA GLU A 71 0.23 10.58 -1.48
C GLU A 71 0.28 9.06 -1.72
N LEU A 72 -0.83 8.50 -2.19
CA LEU A 72 -0.92 7.08 -2.55
C LEU A 72 -0.92 6.94 -4.07
N GLU A 73 0.05 6.19 -4.60
CA GLU A 73 0.08 5.75 -5.98
C GLU A 73 -0.30 4.27 -6.06
N ILE A 74 -1.27 3.93 -6.90
CA ILE A 74 -1.67 2.53 -7.10
C ILE A 74 -0.92 1.97 -8.31
N GLY A 75 0.05 1.10 -8.05
CA GLY A 75 0.70 0.30 -9.06
C GLY A 75 0.00 -1.04 -9.20
N SER A 76 -0.34 -1.45 -10.41
CA SER A 76 -0.89 -2.79 -10.66
C SER A 76 -0.23 -3.40 -11.88
N ARG A 77 0.10 -4.69 -11.76
CA ARG A 77 0.56 -5.49 -12.90
C ARG A 77 -0.66 -6.05 -13.62
N GLY A 78 -0.62 -6.01 -14.96
CA GLY A 78 -1.67 -6.64 -15.76
C GLY A 78 -3.03 -5.96 -15.65
N LEU A 79 -3.08 -4.61 -15.63
CA LEU A 79 -4.32 -3.89 -15.90
C LEU A 79 -4.86 -4.37 -17.25
N SER A 80 -5.92 -5.17 -17.22
CA SER A 80 -6.72 -5.47 -18.41
C SER A 80 -7.44 -4.20 -18.83
N GLU A 81 -7.60 -3.99 -20.13
CA GLU A 81 -8.46 -2.92 -20.62
C GLU A 81 -9.87 -3.07 -20.05
N VAL A 82 -10.31 -2.00 -19.37
CA VAL A 82 -11.71 -1.62 -19.09
C VAL A 82 -12.48 -2.47 -18.08
N GLN A 83 -12.80 -1.85 -16.94
CA GLN A 83 -14.06 -2.11 -16.23
C GLN A 83 -14.95 -0.88 -16.48
N LEU A 84 -15.96 -1.04 -17.34
CA LEU A 84 -17.09 -0.12 -17.52
C LEU A 84 -18.04 -0.22 -16.33
#